data_AF-A0A377TZ31-F1
#
_entry.id   AF-A0A377TZ31-F1
#
_cell.length_a   1.000
_cell.length_b   1.000
_cell.length_c   1.000
_cell.angle_alpha   90.00
_cell.angle_beta   90.00
_cell.angle_gamma   90.00
#
_symmetry.space_group_name_H-M   'P 1'
#
loop_
_entity.id
_entity.type
_entity.pdbx_description
1 polymer ?
#
loop_
_entity_poly.entity_id
_entity_poly.type
_entity_poly.pdbx_seq_one_letter_code
_entity_poly.pdbx_strand_id
1 'polypeptide(L)' 'MSFILQENLHSALAHLRQSGIHEVDCQQLAVSTLAILGSGHYFKPHNPVFVIACQKEENHG' A
#
# COMPACT_ATOMS: atom_id res chain seq x y z
N MET A 1 10.09 -8.46 -3.27
CA MET A 1 9.69 -7.04 -3.20
C MET A 1 9.69 -6.50 -4.62
N SER A 2 8.54 -6.14 -5.19
CA SER A 2 8.48 -5.71 -6.61
C SER A 2 8.73 -4.21 -6.70
N PHE A 3 9.82 -3.81 -7.37
CA PHE A 3 10.16 -2.40 -7.63
C PHE A 3 9.00 -1.61 -8.24
N ILE A 4 8.19 -2.26 -9.09
CA ILE A 4 7.03 -1.67 -9.78
C ILE A 4 6.00 -1.10 -8.79
N LEU A 5 5.73 -1.79 -7.68
CA LEU A 5 4.72 -1.34 -6.72
C LEU A 5 5.18 -0.12 -5.93
N GLN A 6 6.49 -0.02 -5.67
CA GLN A 6 7.09 1.12 -4.99
C GLN A 6 7.15 2.35 -5.90
N GLU A 7 7.43 2.16 -7.19
CA GLU A 7 7.36 3.23 -8.20
C GLU A 7 5.93 3.77 -8.33
N ASN A 8 4.94 2.88 -8.44
CA ASN A 8 3.53 3.27 -8.49
C ASN A 8 3.11 4.06 -7.24
N LEU A 9 3.56 3.63 -6.05
CA LEU A 9 3.34 4.35 -4.81
C LEU A 9 3.94 5.77 -4.87
N HIS A 10 5.21 5.89 -5.27
CA HIS A 10 5.85 7.20 -5.37
C HIS A 10 5.14 8.13 -6.36
N SER A 11 4.73 7.62 -7.52
CA SER A 11 3.93 8.39 -8.48
C SER A 11 2.60 8.85 -7.87
N ALA A 12 1.86 7.96 -7.19
CA ALA A 12 0.61 8.32 -6.53
C ALA A 12 0.80 9.41 -5.46
N LEU A 13 1.81 9.26 -4.59
CA LEU A 13 2.13 10.25 -3.56
C LEU A 13 2.53 11.60 -4.15
N ALA A 14 3.29 11.60 -5.26
CA ALA A 14 3.65 12.83 -5.97
C ALA A 14 2.40 13.53 -6.54
N HIS A 15 1.47 12.78 -7.13
CA HIS A 15 0.21 13.33 -7.65
C HIS A 15 -0.67 13.94 -6.56
N LEU A 16 -0.79 13.27 -5.40
CA LEU A 16 -1.57 13.81 -4.27
C LEU A 16 -0.99 15.14 -3.76
N ARG A 17 0.34 15.22 -3.63
CA ARG A 17 1.04 16.44 -3.23
C ARG A 17 0.84 17.58 -4.23
N GLN A 18 0.95 17.30 -5.53
CA GLN A 18 0.72 18.28 -6.60
C GLN A 18 -0.73 18.76 -6.63
N SER A 19 -1.68 17.94 -6.16
CA SER A 19 -3.10 18.27 -6.08
C SER A 19 -3.48 19.06 -4.82
N GLY A 20 -2.52 19.43 -3.97
CA GLY A 20 -2.77 20.20 -2.74
C GLY A 20 -3.28 19.37 -1.57
N ILE A 21 -3.11 18.05 -1.59
CA ILE A 21 -3.48 17.19 -0.46
C ILE A 21 -2.30 17.10 0.50
N HIS A 22 -2.50 17.54 1.74
CA HIS A 22 -1.42 17.75 2.72
C HIS A 22 -1.38 16.69 3.84
N GLU A 23 -2.52 16.10 4.20
CA GLU A 23 -2.61 15.05 5.23
C GLU A 23 -2.63 13.66 4.60
N VAL A 24 -1.48 13.21 4.08
CA VAL A 24 -1.35 11.88 3.47
C VAL A 24 -0.67 10.92 4.46
N ASP A 25 -1.39 9.88 4.87
CA ASP A 25 -0.82 8.70 5.55
C ASP A 25 -0.65 7.55 4.56
N CYS A 26 0.39 6.75 4.75
CA CYS A 26 0.68 5.60 3.90
C CYS A 26 1.14 4.40 4.74
N GLN A 27 0.39 3.31 4.63
CA GLN A 27 0.67 2.06 5.35
C GLN A 27 0.97 0.93 4.37
N GLN A 28 1.92 0.07 4.71
CA GLN A 28 2.21 -1.14 3.95
C GLN A 28 1.68 -2.36 4.70
N LEU A 29 0.86 -3.16 4.02
CA LEU A 29 0.37 -4.44 4.53
C LEU A 29 1.06 -5.59 3.82
N ALA A 30 1.58 -6.52 4.63
CA ALA A 30 2.09 -7.80 4.17
C ALA A 30 1.10 -8.90 4.58
N VAL A 31 0.45 -9.49 3.59
CA VAL A 31 -0.51 -10.59 3.79
C VAL A 31 0.06 -11.86 3.21
N SER A 32 -0.08 -12.98 3.92
CA SER A 32 0.34 -14.29 3.42
C SER A 32 -0.77 -15.31 3.64
N THR A 33 -0.86 -16.29 2.74
CA THR A 33 -1.78 -17.42 2.88
C THR A 33 -1.00 -18.67 3.25
N LEU A 34 -1.46 -19.40 4.27
CA LEU A 34 -0.88 -20.69 4.63
C LEU A 34 -1.16 -21.70 3.50
N ALA A 35 -0.11 -22.35 3.01
CA ALA A 35 -0.19 -23.34 1.94
C ALA A 35 0.67 -24.57 2.29
N ILE A 36 0.32 -25.71 1.68
CA ILE A 36 1.08 -26.95 1.82
C ILE A 36 2.29 -26.91 0.88
N LEU A 37 3.46 -27.32 1.37
CA LEU A 37 4.68 -27.52 0.59
C LEU A 37 5.28 -28.88 0.91
N GLY A 38 5.05 -29.86 0.03
CA GLY A 38 5.42 -31.25 0.29
C GLY A 38 4.69 -31.79 1.52
N SER A 39 5.45 -32.27 2.51
CA SER A 39 4.93 -32.71 3.81
C SER A 39 4.81 -31.60 4.86
N GLY A 40 5.21 -30.36 4.52
CA GLY A 40 5.20 -29.22 5.44
C GLY A 40 4.20 -28.13 5.04
N HIS A 41 4.25 -27.01 5.79
CA HIS A 41 3.46 -25.82 5.51
C HIS A 41 4.38 -24.61 5.36
N TYR A 42 3.97 -23.67 4.52
CA TYR A 42 4.63 -22.38 4.39
C TYR A 42 3.59 -21.28 4.19
N PHE A 43 3.93 -20.07 4.59
CA PHE A 43 3.13 -18.90 4.26
C PHE A 43 3.56 -18.40 2.88
N LYS A 44 2.68 -18.53 1.89
CA LYS A 44 2.87 -17.93 0.58
C LYS A 44 2.56 -16.44 0.68
N PRO A 45 3.56 -15.56 0.55
CA PRO A 45 3.32 -14.12 0.64
C PRO A 45 2.56 -13.64 -0.59
N HIS A 46 1.64 -12.71 -0.37
CA HIS A 46 1.05 -11.90 -1.42
C HIS A 46 2.00 -10.75 -1.78
N ASN A 47 1.69 -10.06 -2.87
CA ASN A 47 2.34 -8.79 -3.13
C ASN A 47 2.05 -7.81 -1.98
N PRO A 48 3.02 -6.95 -1.59
CA PRO A 48 2.75 -5.92 -0.60
C PRO A 48 1.65 -4.98 -1.10
N VAL A 49 0.74 -4.64 -0.21
CA VAL A 49 -0.34 -3.68 -0.49
C VAL A 49 0.00 -2.38 0.21
N PHE A 50 -0.11 -1.27 -0.52
CA PHE A 50 0.02 0.07 0.07
C PHE A 50 -1.36 0.71 0.16
N VAL A 51 -1.72 1.15 1.36
CA VAL A 51 -2.95 1.90 1.63
C VAL A 51 -2.56 3.34 1.86
N ILE A 52 -3.10 4.22 1.02
CA ILE A 52 -2.91 5.67 1.13
C ILE A 52 -4.21 6.26 1.65
N ALA A 53 -4.16 6.90 2.81
CA ALA A 53 -5.28 7.63 3.38
C ALA A 53 -4.99 9.13 3.28
N CYS A 54 -5.98 9.90 2.86
CA CYS A 54 -5.87 11.35 2.85
C CYS A 54 -7.24 12.04 2.93
N GLN A 55 -7.23 13.30 3.33
CA GLN A 55 -8.43 14.12 3.40
C GLN A 55 -8.52 15.05 2.19
N LYS A 56 -9.66 15.03 1.48
CA LYS A 56 -9.88 15.79 0.24
C LYS A 56 -10.21 17.27 0.50
N GLU A 57 -10.99 17.55 1.54
CA GLU A 57 -11.51 18.88 1.90
C GLU A 57 -11.57 19.01 3.44
N GLU A 58 -11.46 20.23 3.98
CA GLU A 58 -11.71 20.47 5.39
C GLU A 58 -13.14 20.03 5.77
N ASN A 59 -13.30 19.49 6.99
CA ASN A 59 -14.61 19.06 7.48
C ASN A 59 -15.56 20.26 7.46
N HIS A 60 -16.56 20.24 6.57
CA HIS A 60 -17.65 21.20 6.57
C HIS A 60 -18.59 20.84 7.73
N GLY A 61 -18.28 21.36 8.92
CA GLY A 61 -19.15 21.30 10.10
C GLY A 61 -20.38 22.20 9.97
#